data_AF-A0AAX6HNZ0-F1
#
_entry.id   AF-A0AAX6HNZ0-F1
#
_cell.length_a   1.000
_cell.length_b   1.000
_cell.length_c   1.000
_cell.angle_alpha   90.00
_cell.angle_beta   90.00
_cell.angle_gamma   90.00
#
_symmetry.space_group_name_H-M   'P 1'
#
loop_
_entity.id
_entity.type
_entity.pdbx_description
1 polymer ?
#
loop_
_entity_poly.entity_id
_entity_poly.type
_entity_poly.pdbx_seq_one_letter_code
_entity_poly.pdbx_strand_id
1 'polypeptide(L)'
;MEIASELTTKLCSHCEREIPTSNADLHYAHCSRNLKKCALCGEMVPKKHEDEHYNETHAPVECSLCSHTVERELWSLHKGEKCPQRMITCEYCEFPLPAVDLFKHQEICGNRTELCQSCNKYVRLRERVNHDIQFHGDSDGTAESSRNARPEREEGARRRPARARDSPQKRILLTIAVTGIAVLVGSVFLQRRVDSNQQQ
;
A
#
# COMPACT_ATOMS: atom_id res chain seq x y z
N MET A 1 -28.10 37.21 -41.43
CA MET A 1 -29.25 36.63 -40.71
C MET A 1 -28.82 35.26 -40.25
N GLU A 2 -28.44 35.14 -38.98
CA GLU A 2 -28.17 33.85 -38.36
C GLU A 2 -29.50 33.23 -37.95
N ILE A 3 -29.83 32.08 -38.54
CA ILE A 3 -30.96 31.27 -38.12
C ILE A 3 -30.46 30.40 -36.97
N ALA A 4 -30.53 30.94 -35.75
CA ALA A 4 -30.51 30.13 -34.55
C ALA A 4 -31.82 29.34 -34.54
N SER A 5 -31.79 28.16 -35.15
CA SER A 5 -32.86 27.17 -34.97
C SER A 5 -32.75 26.69 -33.54
N GLU A 6 -33.65 27.18 -32.68
CA GLU A 6 -33.86 26.63 -31.35
C GLU A 6 -34.03 25.12 -31.48
N LEU A 7 -33.01 24.36 -31.06
CA LEU A 7 -33.10 22.91 -31.00
C LEU A 7 -34.11 22.56 -29.91
N THR A 8 -35.38 22.45 -30.29
CA THR A 8 -36.43 21.92 -29.44
C THR A 8 -36.08 20.48 -29.10
N THR A 9 -35.74 20.20 -27.85
CA THR A 9 -35.45 18.85 -27.33
C THR A 9 -36.63 18.32 -26.53
N LYS A 10 -36.85 17.00 -26.56
CA LYS A 10 -37.80 16.28 -25.72
C LYS A 10 -37.08 15.19 -24.91
N LEU A 11 -37.48 14.99 -23.66
CA LEU A 11 -36.93 13.94 -22.80
C LEU A 11 -37.43 12.57 -23.24
N CYS A 12 -36.51 11.62 -23.38
CA CYS A 12 -36.86 10.22 -23.59
C CYS A 12 -37.35 9.59 -22.28
N SER A 13 -38.56 9.04 -22.27
CA SER A 13 -39.15 8.41 -21.08
C SER A 13 -38.45 7.12 -20.61
N HIS A 14 -37.55 6.55 -21.44
CA HIS A 14 -36.86 5.31 -21.13
C HIS A 14 -35.43 5.51 -20.60
N CYS A 15 -34.66 6.43 -21.18
CA CYS A 15 -33.28 6.72 -20.75
C CYS A 15 -33.11 8.09 -20.08
N GLU A 16 -34.19 8.87 -19.98
CA GLU A 16 -34.24 10.18 -19.32
C GLU A 16 -33.29 11.22 -19.95
N ARG A 17 -32.81 11.00 -21.19
CA ARG A 17 -31.95 11.94 -21.93
C ARG A 17 -32.76 12.91 -22.78
N GLU A 18 -32.27 14.14 -22.93
CA GLU A 18 -32.79 15.12 -23.86
C GLU A 18 -32.40 14.78 -25.30
N ILE A 19 -33.39 14.65 -26.18
CA ILE A 19 -33.20 14.27 -27.58
C ILE A 19 -33.89 15.29 -28.48
N PRO A 20 -33.28 15.73 -29.59
CA PRO A 20 -33.95 16.63 -30.54
C PRO A 20 -35.32 16.11 -30.96
N THR A 21 -36.33 16.97 -30.92
CA THR A 21 -37.74 16.60 -31.11
C THR A 21 -37.97 15.87 -32.42
N SER A 22 -37.27 16.28 -33.49
CA SER A 22 -37.32 15.67 -34.82
C SER A 22 -36.93 14.18 -34.86
N ASN A 23 -36.03 13.76 -33.98
CA ASN A 23 -35.45 12.40 -34.00
C ASN A 23 -35.89 11.53 -32.83
N ALA A 24 -36.70 12.06 -31.92
CA ALA A 24 -36.85 11.43 -30.63
C ALA A 24 -37.79 10.21 -30.61
N ASP A 25 -38.66 10.02 -31.61
CA ASP A 25 -39.40 8.76 -31.79
C ASP A 25 -38.48 7.62 -32.28
N LEU A 26 -37.59 7.93 -33.24
CA LEU A 26 -36.57 6.99 -33.70
C LEU A 26 -35.61 6.62 -32.55
N HIS A 27 -35.20 7.62 -31.77
CA HIS A 27 -34.40 7.38 -30.56
C HIS A 27 -35.15 6.47 -29.59
N TYR A 28 -36.41 6.75 -29.26
CA TYR A 28 -37.17 5.96 -28.31
C TYR A 28 -37.29 4.50 -28.75
N ALA A 29 -37.58 4.24 -30.02
CA ALA A 29 -37.65 2.89 -30.57
C ALA A 29 -36.30 2.15 -30.46
N HIS A 30 -35.18 2.83 -30.73
CA HIS A 30 -33.86 2.21 -30.57
C HIS A 30 -33.48 2.01 -29.10
N CYS A 31 -33.74 3.01 -28.26
CA CYS A 31 -33.40 3.05 -26.85
C CYS A 31 -34.13 1.95 -26.07
N SER A 32 -35.45 1.87 -26.18
CA SER A 32 -36.28 0.89 -25.45
C SER A 32 -35.99 -0.55 -25.87
N ARG A 33 -35.65 -0.77 -27.15
CA ARG A 33 -35.31 -2.10 -27.66
C ARG A 33 -33.92 -2.56 -27.22
N ASN A 34 -32.92 -1.69 -27.27
CA ASN A 34 -31.52 -2.09 -27.14
C ASN A 34 -30.87 -1.75 -25.80
N LEU A 35 -31.38 -0.78 -25.05
CA LEU A 35 -30.81 -0.38 -23.76
C LEU A 35 -31.71 -0.83 -22.61
N LYS A 36 -31.13 -0.98 -21.42
CA LYS A 36 -31.82 -1.27 -20.17
C LYS A 36 -31.12 -0.51 -19.04
N LYS A 37 -31.88 -0.02 -18.07
CA LYS A 37 -31.33 0.60 -16.86
C LYS A 37 -30.85 -0.52 -15.92
N CYS A 38 -29.58 -0.50 -15.52
CA CYS A 38 -29.03 -1.43 -14.54
C CYS A 38 -29.75 -1.23 -13.20
N ALA A 39 -30.18 -2.32 -12.57
CA ALA A 39 -30.90 -2.25 -11.29
C ALA A 39 -30.01 -1.90 -10.10
N LEU A 40 -28.68 -2.08 -10.23
CA LEU A 40 -27.71 -1.88 -9.17
C LEU A 40 -27.13 -0.46 -9.18
N CYS A 41 -26.63 0.02 -10.33
CA CYS A 41 -26.05 1.37 -10.45
C CYS A 41 -26.97 2.40 -11.13
N GLY A 42 -28.06 1.98 -11.78
CA GLY A 42 -28.96 2.88 -12.51
C GLY A 42 -28.45 3.33 -13.89
N GLU A 43 -27.29 2.85 -14.34
CA GLU A 43 -26.74 3.23 -15.66
C GLU A 43 -27.51 2.58 -16.82
N MET A 44 -27.57 3.28 -17.96
CA MET A 44 -28.17 2.74 -19.18
C MET A 44 -27.17 1.87 -19.94
N VAL A 45 -27.38 0.55 -19.91
CA VAL A 45 -26.49 -0.45 -20.50
C VAL A 45 -27.14 -1.09 -21.73
N PRO A 46 -26.41 -1.35 -22.83
CA PRO A 46 -26.91 -2.16 -23.92
C PRO A 46 -27.26 -3.57 -23.45
N LYS A 47 -28.46 -4.06 -23.75
CA LYS A 47 -28.93 -5.40 -23.35
C LYS A 47 -27.98 -6.52 -23.78
N LYS A 48 -27.30 -6.35 -24.92
CA LYS A 48 -26.29 -7.29 -25.42
C LYS A 48 -25.08 -7.44 -24.47
N HIS A 49 -24.74 -6.38 -23.74
CA HIS A 49 -23.58 -6.33 -22.84
C HIS A 49 -24.02 -6.23 -21.36
N GLU A 50 -25.25 -6.63 -21.04
CA GLU A 50 -25.75 -6.61 -19.66
C GLU A 50 -24.92 -7.52 -18.75
N ASP A 51 -24.62 -8.74 -19.21
CA ASP A 51 -23.83 -9.72 -18.45
C ASP A 51 -22.38 -9.26 -18.28
N GLU A 52 -21.78 -8.66 -19.31
CA GLU A 52 -20.42 -8.11 -19.26
C GLU A 52 -20.34 -6.97 -18.24
N HIS A 53 -21.27 -6.00 -18.31
CA HIS A 53 -21.38 -4.93 -17.33
C HIS A 53 -21.52 -5.46 -15.90
N TYR A 54 -22.40 -6.46 -15.69
CA TYR A 54 -22.56 -7.09 -14.37
C TYR A 54 -21.25 -7.70 -13.88
N ASN A 55 -20.58 -8.52 -14.70
CA ASN A 55 -19.35 -9.20 -14.32
C ASN A 55 -18.20 -8.23 -13.98
N GLU A 56 -18.09 -7.14 -14.73
CA GLU A 56 -17.03 -6.15 -14.53
C GLU A 56 -17.31 -5.17 -13.40
N THR A 57 -18.58 -4.82 -13.18
CA THR A 57 -18.98 -3.68 -12.33
C THR A 57 -19.63 -4.10 -11.02
N HIS A 58 -20.25 -5.28 -10.96
CA HIS A 58 -21.08 -5.70 -9.83
C HIS A 58 -20.75 -7.09 -9.28
N ALA A 59 -20.30 -8.00 -10.13
CA ALA A 59 -20.08 -9.38 -9.72
C ALA A 59 -19.06 -9.44 -8.57
N PRO A 60 -19.31 -10.33 -7.59
CA PRO A 60 -18.37 -10.60 -6.52
C PRO A 60 -16.98 -11.00 -7.06
N VAL A 61 -15.95 -10.60 -6.32
CA VAL A 61 -14.55 -10.80 -6.69
C VAL A 61 -13.91 -11.75 -5.70
N GLU A 62 -13.13 -12.72 -6.19
CA GLU A 62 -12.35 -13.62 -5.35
C GLU A 62 -11.07 -12.94 -4.83
N CYS A 63 -10.82 -13.07 -3.54
CA CYS A 63 -9.59 -12.60 -2.91
C CYS A 63 -8.39 -13.48 -3.26
N SER A 64 -7.36 -12.94 -3.90
CA SER A 64 -6.14 -13.71 -4.18
C SER A 64 -5.35 -14.14 -2.95
N LEU A 65 -5.56 -13.48 -1.79
CA LEU A 65 -4.84 -13.78 -0.55
C LEU A 65 -5.54 -14.85 0.29
N CYS A 66 -6.88 -14.84 0.34
CA CYS A 66 -7.65 -15.75 1.20
C CYS A 66 -8.65 -16.63 0.45
N SER A 67 -8.76 -16.49 -0.87
CA SER A 67 -9.67 -17.22 -1.78
C SER A 67 -11.16 -17.10 -1.44
N HIS A 68 -11.56 -16.15 -0.57
CA HIS A 68 -12.96 -15.85 -0.33
C HIS A 68 -13.53 -14.99 -1.45
N THR A 69 -14.72 -15.33 -1.91
CA THR A 69 -15.52 -14.48 -2.80
C THR A 69 -16.18 -13.37 -1.99
N VAL A 70 -15.98 -12.12 -2.41
CA VAL A 70 -16.43 -10.92 -1.70
C VAL A 70 -17.23 -10.03 -2.64
N GLU A 71 -18.34 -9.48 -2.17
CA GLU A 71 -19.11 -8.49 -2.91
C GLU A 71 -18.24 -7.28 -3.29
N ARG A 72 -18.43 -6.78 -4.51
CA ARG A 72 -17.58 -5.74 -5.08
C ARG A 72 -17.60 -4.43 -4.30
N GLU A 73 -18.76 -4.06 -3.75
CA GLU A 73 -18.91 -2.89 -2.89
C GLU A 73 -18.09 -3.00 -1.59
N LEU A 74 -17.93 -4.21 -1.07
CA LEU A 74 -17.17 -4.51 0.15
C LEU A 74 -15.69 -4.82 -0.13
N TRP A 75 -15.28 -4.89 -1.38
CA TRP A 75 -13.93 -5.29 -1.78
C TRP A 75 -12.83 -4.41 -1.15
N SER A 76 -13.03 -3.09 -1.13
CA SER A 76 -12.10 -2.13 -0.52
C SER A 76 -11.94 -2.38 0.99
N LEU A 77 -13.05 -2.60 1.69
CA LEU A 77 -13.05 -2.91 3.12
C LEU A 77 -12.41 -4.27 3.41
N HIS A 78 -12.67 -5.27 2.56
CA HIS A 78 -12.05 -6.57 2.68
C HIS A 78 -10.53 -6.47 2.55
N LYS A 79 -10.03 -5.85 1.48
CA LYS A 79 -8.60 -5.72 1.23
C LYS A 79 -7.86 -4.94 2.33
N GLY A 80 -8.49 -3.88 2.87
CA GLY A 80 -7.88 -3.03 3.89
C GLY A 80 -7.95 -3.61 5.31
N GLU A 81 -9.08 -4.21 5.70
CA GLU A 81 -9.35 -4.47 7.12
C GLU A 81 -9.79 -5.91 7.40
N LYS A 82 -10.66 -6.49 6.57
CA LYS A 82 -11.32 -7.77 6.91
C LYS A 82 -10.56 -9.00 6.43
N CYS A 83 -9.68 -8.86 5.44
CA CYS A 83 -8.94 -10.00 4.89
C CYS A 83 -8.00 -10.58 5.96
N PRO A 84 -8.15 -11.86 6.35
CA PRO A 84 -7.31 -12.48 7.38
C PRO A 84 -5.86 -12.65 6.93
N GLN A 85 -5.64 -12.70 5.62
CA GLN A 85 -4.34 -12.88 4.97
C GLN A 85 -3.70 -11.55 4.55
N ARG A 86 -4.28 -10.40 4.93
CA ARG A 86 -3.62 -9.10 4.69
C ARG A 86 -2.33 -9.02 5.50
N MET A 87 -1.31 -8.41 4.89
CA MET A 87 0.00 -8.24 5.52
C MET A 87 -0.03 -7.03 6.47
N ILE A 88 0.36 -7.24 7.72
CA ILE A 88 0.53 -6.21 8.75
C ILE A 88 1.90 -6.38 9.37
N THR A 89 2.57 -5.27 9.68
CA THR A 89 3.85 -5.28 10.37
C THR A 89 3.68 -5.41 11.88
N CYS A 90 4.52 -6.25 12.50
CA CYS A 90 4.61 -6.32 13.95
C CYS A 90 5.12 -4.98 14.52
N GLU A 91 4.42 -4.41 15.49
CA GLU A 91 4.81 -3.14 16.14
C GLU A 91 6.14 -3.20 16.92
N TYR A 92 6.62 -4.41 17.24
CA TYR A 92 7.83 -4.59 18.04
C TYR A 92 9.09 -4.89 17.22
N CYS A 93 8.96 -5.59 16.10
CA CYS A 93 10.10 -6.05 15.29
C CYS A 93 9.97 -5.71 13.81
N GLU A 94 8.92 -4.99 13.42
CA GLU A 94 8.65 -4.52 12.07
C GLU A 94 8.51 -5.63 11.01
N PHE A 95 8.47 -6.89 11.44
CA PHE A 95 8.33 -8.03 10.54
C PHE A 95 6.90 -8.11 9.97
N PRO A 96 6.72 -8.18 8.64
CA PRO A 96 5.41 -8.28 8.01
C PRO A 96 4.86 -9.71 8.10
N LEU A 97 3.62 -9.83 8.56
CA LEU A 97 2.92 -11.10 8.78
C LEU A 97 1.47 -11.02 8.31
N PRO A 98 0.85 -12.16 7.96
CA PRO A 98 -0.60 -12.25 7.84
C PRO A 98 -1.28 -11.83 9.14
N ALA A 99 -2.36 -11.07 9.04
CA ALA A 99 -3.07 -10.57 10.21
C ALA A 99 -3.60 -11.68 11.14
N VAL A 100 -3.93 -12.85 10.60
CA VAL A 100 -4.33 -14.04 11.37
C VAL A 100 -3.23 -14.52 12.33
N ASP A 101 -1.96 -14.31 11.98
CA ASP A 101 -0.81 -14.77 12.76
C ASP A 101 -0.20 -13.67 13.64
N LEU A 102 -0.55 -12.41 13.38
CA LEU A 102 0.04 -11.24 14.04
C LEU A 102 -0.10 -11.29 15.57
N PHE A 103 -1.28 -11.61 16.08
CA PHE A 103 -1.54 -11.64 17.52
C PHE A 103 -0.64 -12.66 18.23
N LYS A 104 -0.61 -13.91 17.73
CA LYS A 104 0.24 -14.98 18.28
C LYS A 104 1.72 -14.60 18.22
N HIS A 105 2.14 -13.96 17.13
CA HIS A 105 3.50 -13.45 17.02
C HIS A 105 3.78 -12.35 18.05
N GLN A 106 2.89 -11.37 18.22
CA GLN A 106 3.07 -10.26 19.16
C GLN A 106 3.16 -10.73 20.61
N GLU A 107 2.42 -11.77 21.01
CA GLU A 107 2.53 -12.35 22.36
C GLU A 107 3.94 -12.84 22.67
N ILE A 108 4.63 -13.42 21.70
CA ILE A 108 6.00 -13.93 21.87
C ILE A 108 7.02 -12.80 21.65
N CYS A 109 6.85 -12.05 20.57
CA CYS A 109 7.78 -11.01 20.15
C CYS A 109 7.85 -9.87 21.15
N GLY A 110 6.71 -9.39 21.67
CA GLY A 110 6.65 -8.30 22.66
C GLY A 110 7.31 -8.64 24.00
N ASN A 111 7.40 -9.93 24.33
CA ASN A 111 8.05 -10.42 25.54
C ASN A 111 9.57 -10.60 25.39
N ARG A 112 10.12 -10.54 24.16
CA ARG A 112 11.57 -10.55 23.94
C ARG A 112 12.18 -9.30 24.57
N THR A 113 13.33 -9.47 25.21
CA THR A 113 14.09 -8.37 25.81
C THR A 113 15.25 -7.95 24.94
N GLU A 114 15.46 -6.64 24.82
CA GLU A 114 16.61 -6.06 24.15
C GLU A 114 17.34 -5.07 25.05
N LEU A 115 18.64 -4.89 24.82
CA LEU A 115 19.45 -3.97 25.60
C LEU A 115 19.07 -2.52 25.26
N CYS A 116 18.80 -1.71 26.27
CA CYS A 116 18.70 -0.26 26.13
C CYS A 116 20.10 0.31 25.94
N GLN A 117 20.33 1.07 24.87
CA GLN A 117 21.65 1.63 24.57
C GLN A 117 22.02 2.77 25.53
N SER A 118 21.01 3.46 26.08
CA SER A 118 21.21 4.63 26.94
C SER A 118 21.55 4.24 28.39
N CYS A 119 20.89 3.23 28.95
CA CYS A 119 21.13 2.79 30.34
C CYS A 119 21.68 1.36 30.49
N ASN A 120 21.93 0.63 29.40
CA ASN A 120 22.41 -0.76 29.39
C ASN A 120 21.55 -1.75 30.20
N LYS A 121 20.25 -1.46 30.38
CA LYS A 121 19.28 -2.38 30.99
C LYS A 121 18.59 -3.21 29.92
N TYR A 122 18.32 -4.48 30.21
CA TYR A 122 17.44 -5.30 29.37
C TYR A 122 15.99 -4.91 29.62
N VAL A 123 15.29 -4.56 28.54
CA VAL A 123 13.90 -4.08 28.57
C VAL A 123 13.10 -4.89 27.54
N ARG A 124 11.88 -5.30 27.89
CA ARG A 124 10.99 -5.98 26.93
C ARG A 124 10.60 -5.05 25.80
N LEU A 125 10.46 -5.58 24.59
CA LEU A 125 10.09 -4.77 23.42
C LEU A 125 8.77 -4.01 23.63
N ARG A 126 7.75 -4.66 24.23
CA ARG A 126 6.47 -4.00 24.53
C ARG A 126 6.57 -2.88 25.56
N GLU A 127 7.61 -2.88 26.40
CA GLU A 127 7.84 -1.89 27.46
C GLU A 127 8.83 -0.81 27.01
N ARG A 128 9.42 -0.93 25.81
CA ARG A 128 10.53 -0.08 25.34
C ARG A 128 10.15 1.39 25.28
N VAL A 129 9.00 1.72 24.72
CA VAL A 129 8.51 3.11 24.62
C VAL A 129 8.30 3.71 26.00
N ASN A 130 7.64 2.98 26.91
CA ASN A 130 7.42 3.46 28.27
C ASN A 130 8.74 3.60 29.06
N HIS A 131 9.70 2.69 28.86
CA HIS A 131 11.03 2.80 29.43
C HIS A 131 11.75 4.06 28.94
N ASP A 132 11.67 4.35 27.63
CA ASP A 132 12.30 5.53 27.06
C ASP A 132 11.71 6.82 27.65
N ILE A 133 10.38 6.93 27.73
CA ILE A 133 9.71 8.09 28.33
C ILE A 133 10.10 8.27 29.81
N GLN A 134 10.15 7.19 30.59
CA GLN A 134 10.40 7.27 32.03
C GLN A 134 11.87 7.52 32.40
N PHE A 135 12.81 7.03 31.60
CA PHE A 135 14.24 7.04 31.94
C PHE A 135 15.09 7.90 30.99
N HIS A 136 14.58 8.25 29.82
CA HIS A 136 15.27 8.95 28.73
C HIS A 136 14.44 10.06 28.07
N GLY A 137 13.26 10.39 28.61
CA GLY A 137 12.42 11.47 28.11
C GLY A 137 13.06 12.83 28.36
N ASP A 138 13.90 13.28 27.44
CA ASP A 138 14.45 14.63 27.44
C ASP A 138 13.40 15.60 26.89
N SER A 139 13.06 16.60 27.71
CA SER A 139 12.22 17.73 27.35
C SER A 139 12.82 18.50 26.17
N ASP A 140 12.37 18.22 24.95
CA ASP A 140 12.67 19.08 23.81
C ASP A 140 11.75 20.31 23.89
N GLY A 141 12.15 21.29 24.69
CA GLY A 141 11.40 22.51 24.91
C GLY A 141 12.05 23.47 25.91
N THR A 142 12.42 24.65 25.40
CA THR A 142 12.90 25.86 26.09
C THR A 142 14.33 25.85 26.62
N ALA A 143 15.19 26.52 25.85
CA ALA A 143 16.40 27.12 26.34
C ALA A 143 16.12 28.01 27.56
N GLU A 144 16.63 27.60 28.72
CA GLU A 144 17.15 28.57 29.69
C GLU A 144 18.59 28.18 30.02
N SER A 145 19.50 28.91 29.38
CA SER A 145 20.88 29.05 29.82
C SER A 145 20.86 29.64 31.22
N SER A 146 21.05 28.81 32.25
CA SER A 146 21.54 29.31 33.52
C SER A 146 22.55 28.35 34.13
N ARG A 147 23.73 28.93 34.31
CA ARG A 147 24.98 28.37 34.79
C ARG A 147 24.78 27.72 36.16
N ASN A 148 25.38 26.54 36.39
CA ASN A 148 26.50 26.40 37.34
C ASN A 148 26.82 24.93 37.69
N ALA A 149 28.14 24.71 37.81
CA ALA A 149 28.84 23.84 38.75
C ALA A 149 28.70 22.29 38.66
N ARG A 150 29.82 21.70 38.20
CA ARG A 150 30.38 20.39 38.56
C ARG A 150 30.43 20.18 40.09
N PRO A 151 30.30 18.93 40.60
CA PRO A 151 31.51 18.20 40.99
C PRO A 151 31.63 16.77 40.44
N GLU A 152 32.90 16.40 40.27
CA GLU A 152 33.53 15.09 40.07
C GLU A 152 33.09 13.98 41.04
N ARG A 153 33.08 12.72 40.59
CA ARG A 153 33.56 11.55 41.36
C ARG A 153 33.93 10.39 40.43
N GLU A 154 35.08 9.79 40.74
CA GLU A 154 35.79 8.73 40.03
C GLU A 154 35.33 7.30 40.41
N GLU A 155 36.04 6.32 39.83
CA GLU A 155 36.04 4.85 40.02
C GLU A 155 35.11 4.05 39.07
N GLY A 156 35.56 3.04 38.33
CA GLY A 156 36.84 2.33 38.28
C GLY A 156 36.88 1.38 37.07
N ALA A 157 38.10 0.97 36.72
CA ALA A 157 38.51 0.39 35.44
C ALA A 157 37.93 -0.99 35.06
N ARG A 158 37.74 -1.20 33.74
CA ARG A 158 38.37 -2.29 32.95
C ARG A 158 38.28 -2.01 31.46
N ARG A 159 39.42 -1.61 30.87
CA ARG A 159 39.64 -1.50 29.41
C ARG A 159 39.79 -2.92 28.82
N ARG A 160 39.04 -3.22 27.77
CA ARG A 160 39.39 -4.22 26.75
C ARG A 160 39.47 -3.49 25.40
N PRO A 161 40.45 -3.80 24.53
CA PRO A 161 40.70 -2.97 23.35
C PRO A 161 39.52 -3.04 22.38
N ALA A 162 39.21 -1.88 21.83
CA ALA A 162 38.21 -1.68 20.79
C ALA A 162 38.59 -2.52 19.55
N ARG A 163 37.74 -3.50 19.20
CA ARG A 163 37.63 -3.88 17.78
C ARG A 163 36.89 -2.74 17.09
N ALA A 164 37.57 -2.09 16.15
CA ALA A 164 37.00 -1.10 15.27
C ALA A 164 35.70 -1.65 14.65
N ARG A 165 34.56 -1.07 15.03
CA ARG A 165 33.27 -1.37 14.43
C ARG A 165 33.03 -0.32 13.36
N ASP A 166 33.13 -0.80 12.13
CA ASP A 166 33.01 -0.04 10.90
C ASP A 166 31.70 0.75 10.82
N SER A 167 31.78 1.96 10.27
CA SER A 167 30.65 2.87 10.08
C SER A 167 29.62 2.29 9.10
N PRO A 168 28.30 2.45 9.34
CA PRO A 168 27.24 1.95 8.46
C PRO A 168 27.25 2.60 7.06
N GLN A 169 27.98 3.70 6.86
CA GLN A 169 28.09 4.36 5.55
C GLN A 169 28.99 3.62 4.53
N LYS A 170 29.88 2.73 4.97
CA LYS A 170 30.74 1.96 4.04
C LYS A 170 30.07 0.74 3.42
N ARG A 171 28.91 0.30 3.95
CA ARG A 171 28.15 -0.83 3.39
C ARG A 171 27.26 -0.45 2.21
N ILE A 172 26.98 0.84 2.02
CA ILE A 172 26.14 1.33 0.92
C ILE A 172 26.96 1.44 -0.39
N LEU A 173 28.28 1.68 -0.29
CA LEU A 173 29.14 1.81 -1.47
C LEU A 173 29.63 0.47 -2.06
N LEU A 174 29.62 -0.64 -1.29
CA LEU A 174 30.03 -1.95 -1.79
C LEU A 174 28.91 -2.77 -2.45
N THR A 175 27.64 -2.46 -2.20
CA THR A 175 26.50 -3.13 -2.85
C THR A 175 26.15 -2.58 -4.23
N ILE A 176 26.61 -1.38 -4.59
CA ILE A 176 26.37 -0.79 -5.93
C ILE A 176 27.33 -1.39 -6.99
N ALA A 177 28.51 -1.86 -6.58
CA ALA A 177 29.48 -2.43 -7.52
C ALA A 177 29.15 -3.88 -7.97
N VAL A 178 28.40 -4.65 -7.17
CA VAL A 178 28.06 -6.05 -7.50
C VAL A 178 26.78 -6.16 -8.33
N THR A 179 25.82 -5.25 -8.18
CA THR A 179 24.60 -5.22 -9.00
C THR A 179 24.82 -4.58 -10.37
N GLY A 180 25.78 -3.65 -10.52
CA GLY A 180 26.11 -3.04 -11.81
C GLY A 180 26.78 -4.01 -12.81
N ILE A 181 27.61 -4.93 -12.33
CA ILE A 181 28.33 -5.89 -13.21
C ILE A 181 27.38 -7.01 -13.69
N ALA A 182 26.39 -7.41 -12.90
CA ALA A 182 25.43 -8.44 -13.29
C ALA A 182 24.51 -8.00 -14.45
N VAL A 183 24.18 -6.71 -14.54
CA VAL A 183 23.30 -6.17 -15.60
C VAL A 183 24.02 -6.05 -16.96
N LEU A 184 25.33 -5.77 -16.97
CA LEU A 184 26.10 -5.66 -18.20
C LEU A 184 26.51 -7.01 -18.80
N VAL A 185 26.77 -8.03 -17.98
CA VAL A 185 27.06 -9.39 -18.49
C VAL A 185 25.80 -10.08 -19.02
N GLY A 186 24.64 -9.84 -18.40
CA GLY A 186 23.36 -10.42 -18.85
C GLY A 186 22.86 -9.88 -20.21
N SER A 187 23.14 -8.61 -20.52
CA SER A 187 22.70 -7.97 -21.77
C SER A 187 23.52 -8.42 -22.99
N VAL A 188 24.83 -8.68 -22.82
CA VAL A 188 25.70 -9.20 -23.89
C VAL A 188 25.36 -10.66 -24.26
N PHE A 189 24.90 -11.47 -23.29
CA PHE A 189 24.56 -12.88 -23.55
C PHE A 189 23.21 -13.04 -24.27
N LEU A 190 22.27 -12.11 -24.06
CA LEU A 190 20.97 -12.11 -24.74
C LEU A 190 21.06 -11.56 -26.18
N GLN A 191 21.88 -10.53 -26.44
CA GLN A 191 22.09 -10.05 -27.81
C GLN A 191 22.73 -11.13 -28.71
N ARG A 192 23.72 -11.89 -28.20
CA ARG A 192 24.32 -13.01 -28.95
C ARG A 192 23.36 -14.15 -29.29
N ARG A 193 22.30 -14.37 -28.48
CA ARG A 193 21.26 -15.38 -28.74
C ARG A 193 20.26 -14.94 -29.81
N VAL A 194 20.00 -13.65 -29.95
CA VAL A 194 19.10 -13.11 -30.98
C VAL A 194 19.78 -13.16 -32.36
N ASP A 195 21.07 -12.82 -32.45
CA ASP A 195 21.80 -12.86 -33.72
C ASP A 195 21.99 -14.29 -34.27
N SER A 196 22.13 -15.28 -33.38
CA SER A 196 22.31 -16.69 -33.78
C SER A 196 21.01 -17.36 -34.26
N ASN A 197 19.84 -16.78 -33.95
CA ASN A 197 18.54 -17.36 -34.28
C ASN A 197 17.89 -16.72 -35.53
N GLN A 198 18.58 -15.76 -36.17
CA GLN A 198 18.17 -15.13 -37.42
C GLN A 198 18.92 -15.66 -38.67
N GLN A 199 19.80 -16.66 -38.51
CA GLN A 199 20.53 -17.30 -39.63
C GLN A 199 20.25 -18.80 -39.77
N GLN A 200 19.11 -19.29 -39.29
CA GLN A 200 18.57 -20.60 -39.65
C GLN A 200 17.19 -20.47 -40.29
#